data_AF-A0A0C1E7Y2-F1
#
_entry.id   AF-A0A0C1E7Y2-F1
#
_cell.length_a   1.000
_cell.length_b   1.000
_cell.length_c   1.000
_cell.angle_alpha   90.00
_cell.angle_beta   90.00
_cell.angle_gamma   90.00
#
_symmetry.space_group_name_H-M   'P 1'
#
loop_
_entity.id
_entity.type
_entity.pdbx_description
1 polymer ?
#
loop_
_entity_poly.entity_id
_entity_poly.type
_entity_poly.pdbx_seq_one_letter_code
_entity_poly.pdbx_strand_id
1 'polypeptide(L)'
;MLISRVKILKLQAVCMFKQFQTKEESLRYLIEQAVAKGRSLQSPQTGFVHYFYHAQEAMHQTIPIVENGYFILALMRTKTIENIKEAKELLDRILIFQNQSGNFPIYLHEFPNCKDRYLGAHLLPIFYWILKDFHTILGQDLKNRLIESTTALALYTLVAHEEKPGPYHLSLKCAAAWIALGEWLNLPHLEDAGNQLLETLRLKGITQAWGDPHYLGEILASLQMVYPEIASSPWDFLWHYILETWHSSTACYTGPARRVYQAEFQPQGSLYDLYLGYFETHFSQRQTDGYPYELLASLIQPSEDVFIPTSHLTKNGLFHQQHWMMVKEENYTYCFLEKDKALDPSQHKGYHLFRLLWGAPSHVHSFVFQETKSLADIVCIAQKEHVELDLILEGPPPEDNGDLEGEINFFVDLHEGLKVLVDNVPATTFQIENTLQLKSPLLSLSIQFQLMEGEGSFFGHLLRGNRPAQILNKGAQRYEAYDSQIAIRTIKRSEKCRIKVLIDILK
;
A
#
# COMPACT_ATOMS: atom_id res chain seq x y z
N MET A 1 36.20 17.67 11.26
CA MET A 1 35.69 16.29 11.36
C MET A 1 35.11 16.06 12.78
N LEU A 2 34.07 16.84 13.16
CA LEU A 2 33.39 16.76 14.48
C LEU A 2 32.16 17.71 14.54
N ILE A 3 31.28 17.70 13.51
CA ILE A 3 30.04 18.51 13.49
C ILE A 3 28.80 17.69 13.04
N SER A 4 28.87 16.36 12.91
CA SER A 4 27.74 15.57 12.36
C SER A 4 26.81 14.90 13.38
N ARG A 5 26.98 15.09 14.69
CA ARG A 5 26.19 14.35 15.71
C ARG A 5 25.06 15.12 16.41
N VAL A 6 24.84 16.40 16.10
CA VAL A 6 23.89 17.26 16.85
C VAL A 6 22.56 17.53 16.12
N LYS A 7 22.40 17.08 14.86
CA LYS A 7 21.16 17.33 14.08
C LYS A 7 20.17 16.16 13.97
N ILE A 8 20.49 14.97 14.50
CA ILE A 8 19.59 13.80 14.45
C ILE A 8 18.73 13.66 15.73
N LEU A 9 18.99 14.47 16.77
CA LEU A 9 18.30 14.39 18.08
C LEU A 9 17.09 15.33 18.23
N LYS A 10 16.49 15.83 17.15
CA LYS A 10 15.36 16.80 17.24
C LYS A 10 14.05 16.45 16.51
N LEU A 11 13.90 15.21 16.03
CA LEU A 11 12.61 14.69 15.54
C LEU A 11 12.30 13.26 16.01
N GLN A 12 13.00 12.73 17.01
CA GLN A 12 12.45 11.65 17.83
C GLN A 12 11.50 12.28 18.86
N ALA A 13 10.36 12.77 18.38
CA ALA A 13 9.20 12.80 19.24
C ALA A 13 8.98 11.34 19.66
N VAL A 14 9.05 11.09 20.97
CA VAL A 14 8.58 9.85 21.56
C VAL A 14 7.12 9.71 21.13
N CYS A 15 6.88 8.98 20.04
CA CYS A 15 5.56 8.53 19.64
C CYS A 15 5.16 7.48 20.68
N MET A 16 4.78 7.95 21.87
CA MET A 16 4.08 7.12 22.84
C MET A 16 2.93 6.46 22.10
N PHE A 17 2.85 5.15 22.26
CA PHE A 17 1.78 4.30 21.76
C PHE A 17 0.45 4.93 22.17
N LYS A 18 -0.22 5.62 21.23
CA LYS A 18 -1.44 6.38 21.53
C LYS A 18 -2.63 5.53 21.08
N GLN A 19 -3.22 4.83 22.03
CA GLN A 19 -4.55 4.27 21.88
C GLN A 19 -5.55 5.40 22.13
N PHE A 20 -6.46 5.63 21.19
CA PHE A 20 -7.49 6.65 21.31
C PHE A 20 -8.72 6.07 22.02
N GLN A 21 -9.44 6.89 22.77
CA GLN A 21 -10.60 6.41 23.52
C GLN A 21 -11.85 6.34 22.64
N THR A 22 -11.90 7.16 21.58
CA THR A 22 -13.05 7.21 20.66
C THR A 22 -12.62 7.34 19.20
N LYS A 23 -13.51 6.93 18.28
CA LYS A 23 -13.34 7.14 16.83
C LYS A 23 -13.21 8.63 16.47
N GLU A 24 -13.87 9.52 17.20
CA GLU A 24 -13.78 10.97 16.97
C GLU A 24 -12.36 11.50 17.25
N GLU A 25 -11.73 11.05 18.32
CA GLU A 25 -10.34 11.42 18.62
C GLU A 25 -9.36 10.87 17.58
N SER A 26 -9.57 9.62 17.14
CA SER A 26 -8.80 9.00 16.06
C SER A 26 -8.92 9.79 14.76
N LEU A 27 -10.14 10.20 14.41
CA LEU A 27 -10.38 10.99 13.21
C LEU A 27 -9.71 12.36 13.30
N ARG A 28 -9.85 13.06 14.43
CA ARG A 28 -9.15 14.34 14.65
C ARG A 28 -7.64 14.19 14.48
N TYR A 29 -7.06 13.14 15.07
CA TYR A 29 -5.63 12.85 14.93
C TYR A 29 -5.22 12.65 13.47
N LEU A 30 -5.98 11.87 12.70
CA LEU A 30 -5.72 11.67 11.27
C LEU A 30 -5.73 12.98 10.48
N ILE A 31 -6.67 13.88 10.76
CA ILE A 31 -6.72 15.20 10.12
C ILE A 31 -5.54 16.09 10.53
N GLU A 32 -5.15 16.06 11.80
CA GLU A 32 -3.95 16.75 12.27
C GLU A 32 -2.68 16.23 11.59
N GLN A 33 -2.56 14.91 11.40
CA GLN A 33 -1.44 14.31 10.67
C GLN A 33 -1.43 14.71 9.19
N ALA A 34 -2.59 14.72 8.53
CA ALA A 34 -2.71 15.18 7.15
C ALA A 34 -2.26 16.65 7.01
N VAL A 35 -2.72 17.53 7.91
CA VAL A 35 -2.28 18.94 7.91
C VAL A 35 -0.79 19.04 8.19
N ALA A 36 -0.27 18.35 9.21
CA ALA A 36 1.16 18.37 9.54
C ALA A 36 2.03 17.92 8.36
N LYS A 37 1.62 16.87 7.64
CA LYS A 37 2.30 16.41 6.42
C LYS A 37 2.24 17.45 5.32
N GLY A 38 1.07 18.04 5.06
CA GLY A 38 0.93 19.11 4.07
C GLY A 38 1.81 20.32 4.38
N ARG A 39 1.82 20.79 5.64
CA ARG A 39 2.71 21.86 6.12
C ARG A 39 4.18 21.51 5.94
N SER A 40 4.57 20.26 6.21
CA SER A 40 5.95 19.81 6.01
C SER A 40 6.40 19.88 4.57
N LEU A 41 5.49 19.85 3.60
CA LEU A 41 5.80 19.90 2.16
C LEU A 41 5.41 21.25 1.51
N GLN A 42 4.84 22.16 2.29
CA GLN A 42 4.34 23.43 1.80
C GLN A 42 5.50 24.39 1.53
N SER A 43 5.54 24.96 0.33
CA SER A 43 6.47 26.04 0.00
C SER A 43 5.96 27.37 0.58
N PRO A 44 6.78 28.09 1.38
CA PRO A 44 6.46 29.43 1.86
C PRO A 44 6.29 30.45 0.72
N GLN A 45 6.86 30.18 -0.46
CA GLN A 45 6.80 31.09 -1.61
C GLN A 45 5.47 30.97 -2.36
N THR A 46 5.01 29.75 -2.61
CA THR A 46 3.81 29.52 -3.42
C THR A 46 2.57 29.25 -2.58
N GLY A 47 2.72 28.82 -1.33
CA GLY A 47 1.66 28.31 -0.46
C GLY A 47 1.19 26.89 -0.81
N PHE A 48 1.70 26.27 -1.89
CA PHE A 48 1.32 24.92 -2.28
C PHE A 48 2.26 23.86 -1.69
N VAL A 49 1.79 22.61 -1.62
CA VAL A 49 2.57 21.39 -1.39
C VAL A 49 3.46 21.10 -2.61
N HIS A 50 4.72 20.71 -2.39
CA HIS A 50 5.66 20.27 -3.42
C HIS A 50 6.38 18.98 -3.00
N TYR A 51 6.67 18.07 -3.94
CA TYR A 51 7.37 16.82 -3.63
C TYR A 51 8.84 17.00 -3.22
N PHE A 52 9.51 18.06 -3.70
CA PHE A 52 10.96 18.25 -3.51
C PHE A 52 11.33 19.59 -2.89
N TYR A 53 10.45 20.20 -2.08
CA TYR A 53 10.70 21.52 -1.49
C TYR A 53 11.99 21.57 -0.65
N HIS A 54 12.35 20.48 0.05
CA HIS A 54 13.53 20.40 0.92
C HIS A 54 14.80 19.85 0.24
N ALA A 55 14.73 19.52 -1.05
CA ALA A 55 15.89 18.98 -1.76
C ALA A 55 16.95 20.08 -1.92
N GLN A 56 18.20 19.79 -1.50
CA GLN A 56 19.33 20.71 -1.62
C GLN A 56 19.83 20.87 -3.07
N GLU A 57 19.48 19.93 -3.95
CA GLU A 57 19.80 19.98 -5.37
C GLU A 57 18.69 20.67 -6.16
N ALA A 58 19.03 21.18 -7.36
CA ALA A 58 18.12 21.79 -8.31
C ALA A 58 17.13 20.77 -8.94
N MET A 59 16.49 19.95 -8.12
CA MET A 59 15.33 19.17 -8.55
C MET A 59 14.17 20.13 -8.79
N HIS A 60 13.51 19.99 -9.94
CA HIS A 60 12.32 20.77 -10.26
C HIS A 60 11.29 20.57 -9.15
N GLN A 61 10.96 21.66 -8.44
CA GLN A 61 9.90 21.65 -7.44
C GLN A 61 8.56 21.50 -8.17
N THR A 62 8.02 20.29 -8.18
CA THR A 62 6.73 20.00 -8.82
C THR A 62 5.60 20.28 -7.84
N ILE A 63 4.54 20.93 -8.32
CA ILE A 63 3.33 21.23 -7.56
C ILE A 63 2.23 20.27 -8.02
N PRO A 64 2.03 19.14 -7.33
CA PRO A 64 1.06 18.15 -7.74
C PRO A 64 -0.36 18.56 -7.30
N ILE A 65 -1.32 18.49 -8.24
CA ILE A 65 -2.67 19.01 -7.99
C ILE A 65 -3.44 18.17 -6.98
N VAL A 66 -3.34 16.85 -7.06
CA VAL A 66 -4.10 15.92 -6.21
C VAL A 66 -3.72 16.05 -4.74
N GLU A 67 -2.43 16.07 -4.43
CA GLU A 67 -1.93 16.22 -3.06
C GLU A 67 -2.26 17.59 -2.47
N ASN A 68 -2.25 18.65 -3.30
CA ASN A 68 -2.76 19.95 -2.87
C ASN A 68 -4.28 19.92 -2.61
N GLY A 69 -5.04 19.15 -3.39
CA GLY A 69 -6.46 18.88 -3.12
C GLY A 69 -6.68 18.21 -1.75
N TYR A 70 -5.91 17.17 -1.44
CA TYR A 70 -5.98 16.51 -0.13
C TYR A 70 -5.62 17.47 1.00
N PHE A 71 -4.59 18.29 0.82
CA PHE A 71 -4.19 19.29 1.80
C PHE A 71 -5.28 20.35 2.04
N ILE A 72 -5.94 20.85 0.98
CA ILE A 72 -7.08 21.76 1.08
C ILE A 72 -8.21 21.14 1.90
N LEU A 73 -8.59 19.90 1.59
CA LEU A 73 -9.63 19.19 2.34
C LEU A 73 -9.21 19.00 3.80
N ALA A 74 -7.97 18.60 4.07
CA ALA A 74 -7.45 18.47 5.44
C ALA A 74 -7.55 19.79 6.23
N LEU A 75 -7.14 20.91 5.64
CA LEU A 75 -7.24 22.24 6.24
C LEU A 75 -8.69 22.59 6.60
N MET A 76 -9.64 22.39 5.68
CA MET A 76 -11.07 22.65 5.95
C MET A 76 -11.59 21.77 7.09
N ARG A 77 -11.19 20.50 7.14
CA ARG A 77 -11.62 19.55 8.17
C ARG A 77 -11.11 19.87 9.57
N THR A 78 -10.09 20.72 9.72
CA THR A 78 -9.70 21.25 11.05
C THR A 78 -10.71 22.22 11.64
N LYS A 79 -11.58 22.82 10.80
CA LYS A 79 -12.61 23.79 11.17
C LYS A 79 -12.08 25.03 11.92
N THR A 80 -10.79 25.36 11.78
CA THR A 80 -10.21 26.61 12.30
C THR A 80 -10.35 27.73 11.26
N ILE A 81 -10.51 28.97 11.72
CA ILE A 81 -10.76 30.13 10.83
C ILE A 81 -9.57 30.33 9.89
N GLU A 82 -8.35 30.20 10.41
CA GLU A 82 -7.10 30.39 9.68
C GLU A 82 -6.94 29.35 8.57
N ASN A 83 -7.12 28.06 8.90
CA ASN A 83 -6.99 26.99 7.91
C ASN A 83 -8.13 27.03 6.88
N ILE A 84 -9.35 27.40 7.26
CA ILE A 84 -10.47 27.58 6.31
C ILE A 84 -10.14 28.70 5.31
N LYS A 85 -9.63 29.84 5.80
CA LYS A 85 -9.26 30.97 4.94
C LYS A 85 -8.20 30.56 3.92
N GLU A 86 -7.15 29.90 4.37
CA GLU A 86 -6.10 29.40 3.50
C GLU A 86 -6.59 28.36 2.50
N ALA A 87 -7.41 27.40 2.95
CA ALA A 87 -7.97 26.38 2.08
C ALA A 87 -8.80 27.00 0.95
N LYS A 88 -9.55 28.07 1.22
CA LYS A 88 -10.31 28.81 0.20
C LYS A 88 -9.39 29.49 -0.81
N GLU A 89 -8.32 30.14 -0.36
CA GLU A 89 -7.33 30.79 -1.24
C GLU A 89 -6.61 29.78 -2.13
N LEU A 90 -6.22 28.62 -1.59
CA LEU A 90 -5.59 27.55 -2.35
C LEU A 90 -6.56 26.89 -3.34
N LEU A 91 -7.79 26.62 -2.91
CA LEU A 91 -8.83 26.05 -3.76
C LEU A 91 -9.13 26.97 -4.95
N ASP A 92 -9.35 28.25 -4.70
CA ASP A 92 -9.57 29.26 -5.74
C ASP A 92 -8.48 29.20 -6.81
N ARG A 93 -7.22 29.19 -6.38
CA ARG A 93 -6.07 29.14 -7.29
C ARG A 93 -5.97 27.83 -8.06
N ILE A 94 -6.30 26.68 -7.47
CA ILE A 94 -6.26 25.39 -8.17
C ILE A 94 -7.31 25.32 -9.27
N LEU A 95 -8.53 25.81 -9.02
CA LEU A 95 -9.63 25.75 -9.98
C LEU A 95 -9.32 26.48 -11.31
N ILE A 96 -8.41 27.47 -11.30
CA ILE A 96 -7.95 28.19 -12.50
C ILE A 96 -7.23 27.26 -13.50
N PHE A 97 -6.65 26.15 -13.02
CA PHE A 97 -5.87 25.22 -13.83
C PHE A 97 -6.71 24.10 -14.48
N GLN A 98 -8.04 24.22 -14.46
CA GLN A 98 -8.90 23.36 -15.27
C GLN A 98 -8.82 23.76 -16.75
N ASN A 99 -8.59 22.81 -17.64
CA ASN A 99 -8.57 23.09 -19.07
C ASN A 99 -10.00 23.19 -19.65
N GLN A 100 -10.09 23.55 -20.92
CA GLN A 100 -11.37 23.70 -21.64
C GLN A 100 -12.19 22.40 -21.73
N SER A 101 -11.55 21.23 -21.61
CA SER A 101 -12.21 19.93 -21.60
C SER A 101 -12.73 19.53 -20.22
N GLY A 102 -12.48 20.31 -19.18
CA GLY A 102 -12.86 19.99 -17.80
C GLY A 102 -11.84 19.16 -17.02
N ASN A 103 -10.68 18.84 -17.58
CA ASN A 103 -9.62 18.07 -16.89
C ASN A 103 -8.57 18.98 -16.24
N PHE A 104 -7.75 18.41 -15.36
CA PHE A 104 -6.63 19.07 -14.68
C PHE A 104 -5.29 18.43 -15.08
N PRO A 105 -4.16 19.16 -15.00
CA PRO A 105 -2.84 18.58 -15.18
C PRO A 105 -2.38 17.81 -13.94
N ILE A 106 -1.42 16.89 -14.07
CA ILE A 106 -0.85 16.18 -12.91
C ILE A 106 -0.11 17.19 -12.03
N TYR A 107 0.68 18.05 -12.67
CA TYR A 107 1.40 19.14 -12.02
C TYR A 107 0.99 20.49 -12.59
N LEU A 108 0.91 21.53 -11.73
CA LEU A 108 0.47 22.87 -12.16
C LEU A 108 1.24 23.44 -13.36
N HIS A 109 2.55 23.17 -13.46
CA HIS A 109 3.41 23.68 -14.53
C HIS A 109 3.21 22.98 -15.88
N GLU A 110 2.41 21.91 -15.94
CA GLU A 110 2.05 21.26 -17.21
C GLU A 110 0.88 21.96 -17.90
N PHE A 111 0.13 22.81 -17.20
CA PHE A 111 -1.01 23.54 -17.76
C PHE A 111 -0.62 24.32 -19.03
N PRO A 112 -1.43 24.27 -20.10
CA PRO A 112 -2.78 23.67 -20.19
C PRO A 112 -2.83 22.17 -20.54
N ASN A 113 -1.69 21.47 -20.60
CA ASN A 113 -1.62 20.07 -21.02
C ASN A 113 -2.09 19.11 -19.92
N CYS A 114 -3.31 18.58 -20.06
CA CYS A 114 -3.90 17.64 -19.10
C CYS A 114 -3.94 16.23 -19.70
N LYS A 115 -2.79 15.51 -19.64
CA LYS A 115 -2.61 14.23 -20.34
C LYS A 115 -3.16 13.02 -19.60
N ASP A 116 -3.27 13.10 -18.28
CA ASP A 116 -3.81 12.01 -17.49
C ASP A 116 -5.34 12.03 -17.52
N ARG A 117 -5.91 11.06 -18.23
CA ARG A 117 -7.36 10.90 -18.37
C ARG A 117 -8.06 10.46 -17.09
N TYR A 118 -7.31 9.93 -16.12
CA TYR A 118 -7.87 9.39 -14.87
C TYR A 118 -7.61 10.28 -13.65
N LEU A 119 -6.96 11.43 -13.82
CA LEU A 119 -6.71 12.37 -12.72
C LEU A 119 -8.00 12.76 -11.98
N GLY A 120 -9.10 12.92 -12.73
CA GLY A 120 -10.41 13.22 -12.15
C GLY A 120 -10.91 12.18 -11.15
N ALA A 121 -10.54 10.90 -11.30
CA ALA A 121 -10.88 9.86 -10.32
C ALA A 121 -10.27 10.11 -8.93
N HIS A 122 -9.18 10.89 -8.86
CA HIS A 122 -8.54 11.28 -7.59
C HIS A 122 -9.07 12.61 -7.04
N LEU A 123 -9.44 13.55 -7.91
CA LEU A 123 -9.93 14.88 -7.52
C LEU A 123 -11.42 14.92 -7.16
N LEU A 124 -12.27 14.16 -7.86
CA LEU A 124 -13.71 14.20 -7.62
C LEU A 124 -14.10 13.84 -6.18
N PRO A 125 -13.51 12.82 -5.52
CA PRO A 125 -13.79 12.56 -4.11
C PRO A 125 -13.48 13.75 -3.20
N ILE A 126 -12.39 14.47 -3.48
CA ILE A 126 -11.98 15.65 -2.72
C ILE A 126 -13.02 16.76 -2.87
N PHE A 127 -13.37 17.08 -4.13
CA PHE A 127 -14.34 18.13 -4.43
C PHE A 127 -15.73 17.80 -3.88
N TYR A 128 -16.15 16.54 -3.95
CA TYR A 128 -17.39 16.07 -3.35
C TYR A 128 -17.43 16.37 -1.84
N TRP A 129 -16.41 15.97 -1.07
CA TRP A 129 -16.40 16.24 0.38
C TRP A 129 -16.34 17.74 0.70
N ILE A 130 -15.63 18.55 -0.11
CA ILE A 130 -15.66 20.01 0.04
C ILE A 130 -17.07 20.56 -0.19
N LEU A 131 -17.75 20.14 -1.26
CA LEU A 131 -19.12 20.58 -1.57
C LEU A 131 -20.11 20.09 -0.51
N LYS A 132 -20.04 18.84 -0.10
CA LYS A 132 -20.95 18.25 0.89
C LYS A 132 -20.85 18.95 2.24
N ASP A 133 -19.65 19.08 2.79
CA ASP A 133 -19.46 19.48 4.18
C ASP A 133 -19.13 20.97 4.37
N PHE A 134 -18.60 21.63 3.33
CA PHE A 134 -18.03 22.97 3.46
C PHE A 134 -18.61 24.02 2.50
N HIS A 135 -19.59 23.70 1.66
CA HIS A 135 -20.15 24.65 0.69
C HIS A 135 -20.69 25.94 1.32
N THR A 136 -21.19 25.90 2.56
CA THR A 136 -21.77 27.06 3.26
C THR A 136 -20.72 28.11 3.65
N ILE A 137 -19.45 27.71 3.81
CA ILE A 137 -18.36 28.59 4.25
C ILE A 137 -17.45 29.07 3.11
N LEU A 138 -17.61 28.53 1.90
CA LEU A 138 -16.82 28.94 0.72
C LEU A 138 -17.14 30.39 0.29
N GLY A 139 -18.36 30.86 0.52
CA GLY A 139 -18.88 32.06 -0.13
C GLY A 139 -19.39 31.75 -1.54
N GLN A 140 -20.31 32.57 -2.04
CA GLN A 140 -21.11 32.25 -3.22
C GLN A 140 -20.25 32.05 -4.49
N ASP A 141 -19.28 32.92 -4.74
CA ASP A 141 -18.47 32.88 -5.97
C ASP A 141 -17.56 31.66 -6.04
N LEU A 142 -16.86 31.33 -4.94
CA LEU A 142 -16.00 30.16 -4.90
C LEU A 142 -16.82 28.86 -4.92
N LYS A 143 -17.98 28.84 -4.25
CA LYS A 143 -18.93 27.72 -4.33
C LYS A 143 -19.36 27.46 -5.78
N ASN A 144 -19.80 28.50 -6.50
CA ASN A 144 -20.26 28.36 -7.88
C ASN A 144 -19.14 27.85 -8.80
N ARG A 145 -17.92 28.39 -8.69
CA ARG A 145 -16.77 27.91 -9.47
C ARG A 145 -16.40 26.46 -9.16
N LEU A 146 -16.46 26.05 -7.89
CA LEU A 146 -16.24 24.65 -7.52
C LEU A 146 -17.31 23.74 -8.13
N ILE A 147 -18.58 24.16 -8.11
CA ILE A 147 -19.69 23.41 -8.73
C ILE A 147 -19.48 23.26 -10.24
N GLU A 148 -19.21 24.35 -10.94
CA GLU A 148 -18.93 24.35 -12.38
C GLU A 148 -17.75 23.44 -12.72
N SER A 149 -16.65 23.59 -11.98
CA SER A 149 -15.43 22.81 -12.20
C SER A 149 -15.62 21.33 -11.91
N THR A 150 -16.30 20.99 -10.81
CA THR A 150 -16.61 19.61 -10.44
C THR A 150 -17.53 18.95 -11.47
N THR A 151 -18.51 19.70 -11.98
CA THR A 151 -19.44 19.22 -13.02
C THR A 151 -18.69 18.93 -14.32
N ALA A 152 -17.85 19.86 -14.78
CA ALA A 152 -17.04 19.68 -15.98
C ALA A 152 -16.07 18.49 -15.85
N LEU A 153 -15.45 18.32 -14.67
CA LEU A 153 -14.56 17.19 -14.40
C LEU A 153 -15.32 15.85 -14.35
N ALA A 154 -16.49 15.80 -13.72
CA ALA A 154 -17.31 14.59 -13.67
C ALA A 154 -17.74 14.15 -15.08
N LEU A 155 -18.23 15.09 -15.90
CA LEU A 155 -18.56 14.84 -17.31
C LEU A 155 -17.35 14.38 -18.12
N TYR A 156 -16.19 15.03 -17.94
CA TYR A 156 -14.94 14.61 -18.58
C TYR A 156 -14.58 13.17 -18.22
N THR A 157 -14.63 12.81 -16.93
CA THR A 157 -14.29 11.46 -16.48
C THR A 157 -15.25 10.40 -17.00
N LEU A 158 -16.55 10.71 -17.13
CA LEU A 158 -17.53 9.81 -17.72
C LEU A 158 -17.15 9.48 -19.16
N VAL A 159 -16.96 10.51 -20.00
CA VAL A 159 -16.55 10.34 -21.40
C VAL A 159 -15.23 9.59 -21.52
N ALA A 160 -14.22 9.98 -20.72
CA ALA A 160 -12.90 9.34 -20.75
C ALA A 160 -12.95 7.85 -20.35
N HIS A 161 -13.85 7.48 -19.43
CA HIS A 161 -14.06 6.10 -19.01
C HIS A 161 -14.80 5.28 -20.08
N GLU A 162 -15.82 5.85 -20.72
CA GLU A 162 -16.52 5.21 -21.84
C GLU A 162 -15.59 4.93 -23.03
N GLU A 163 -14.69 5.88 -23.34
CA GLU A 163 -13.69 5.69 -24.39
C GLU A 163 -12.64 4.63 -24.03
N LYS A 164 -12.18 4.64 -22.77
CA LYS A 164 -11.18 3.68 -22.28
C LYS A 164 -11.37 3.43 -20.78
N PRO A 165 -12.05 2.33 -20.41
CA PRO A 165 -12.27 2.01 -19.01
C PRO A 165 -10.94 1.91 -18.25
N GLY A 166 -10.90 2.51 -17.06
CA GLY A 166 -9.76 2.40 -16.16
C GLY A 166 -9.66 1.01 -15.51
N PRO A 167 -8.55 0.73 -14.79
CA PRO A 167 -8.48 -0.45 -13.92
C PRO A 167 -9.59 -0.43 -12.86
N TYR A 168 -9.82 -1.58 -12.22
CA TYR A 168 -10.93 -1.80 -11.29
C TYR A 168 -11.09 -0.70 -10.23
N HIS A 169 -10.01 -0.37 -9.51
CA HIS A 169 -10.04 0.62 -8.43
C HIS A 169 -10.40 2.03 -8.96
N LEU A 170 -9.80 2.48 -10.07
CA LEU A 170 -10.15 3.77 -10.68
C LEU A 170 -11.59 3.82 -11.18
N SER A 171 -12.07 2.73 -11.79
CA SER A 171 -13.47 2.63 -12.23
C SER A 171 -14.44 2.73 -11.04
N LEU A 172 -14.10 2.11 -9.91
CA LEU A 172 -14.91 2.17 -8.69
C LEU A 172 -14.93 3.58 -8.09
N LYS A 173 -13.76 4.25 -8.04
CA LYS A 173 -13.66 5.66 -7.62
C LYS A 173 -14.54 6.58 -8.45
N CYS A 174 -14.47 6.45 -9.79
CA CYS A 174 -15.32 7.19 -10.71
C CYS A 174 -16.80 6.91 -10.44
N ALA A 175 -17.20 5.64 -10.39
CA ALA A 175 -18.59 5.23 -10.17
C ALA A 175 -19.16 5.83 -8.88
N ALA A 176 -18.44 5.69 -7.76
CA ALA A 176 -18.86 6.24 -6.48
C ALA A 176 -18.93 7.77 -6.50
N ALA A 177 -17.97 8.44 -7.13
CA ALA A 177 -17.99 9.90 -7.28
C ALA A 177 -19.17 10.38 -8.14
N TRP A 178 -19.49 9.68 -9.24
CA TRP A 178 -20.61 10.03 -10.11
C TRP A 178 -21.96 9.85 -9.43
N ILE A 179 -22.16 8.80 -8.64
CA ILE A 179 -23.36 8.63 -7.81
C ILE A 179 -23.49 9.81 -6.85
N ALA A 180 -22.45 10.03 -6.05
CA ALA A 180 -22.48 11.00 -4.96
C ALA A 180 -22.63 12.44 -5.47
N LEU A 181 -21.96 12.79 -6.57
CA LEU A 181 -22.10 14.10 -7.22
C LEU A 181 -23.38 14.21 -8.04
N GLY A 182 -23.84 13.13 -8.67
CA GLY A 182 -25.09 13.08 -9.42
C GLY A 182 -26.28 13.40 -8.53
N GLU A 183 -26.33 12.79 -7.34
CA GLU A 183 -27.33 13.12 -6.31
C GLU A 183 -27.19 14.57 -5.83
N TRP A 184 -25.98 14.99 -5.43
CA TRP A 184 -25.76 16.32 -4.84
C TRP A 184 -26.00 17.48 -5.82
N LEU A 185 -25.65 17.30 -7.10
CA LEU A 185 -25.82 18.30 -8.18
C LEU A 185 -27.14 18.14 -8.94
N ASN A 186 -27.96 17.14 -8.63
CA ASN A 186 -29.17 16.78 -9.37
C ASN A 186 -28.91 16.51 -10.87
N LEU A 187 -27.93 15.65 -11.15
CA LEU A 187 -27.52 15.21 -12.48
C LEU A 187 -27.79 13.70 -12.65
N PRO A 188 -29.03 13.29 -12.99
CA PRO A 188 -29.46 11.90 -12.97
C PRO A 188 -28.65 10.99 -13.92
N HIS A 189 -28.16 11.52 -15.04
CA HIS A 189 -27.32 10.75 -15.97
C HIS A 189 -25.98 10.31 -15.36
N LEU A 190 -25.39 11.10 -14.46
CA LEU A 190 -24.18 10.71 -13.73
C LEU A 190 -24.51 9.64 -12.68
N GLU A 191 -25.62 9.85 -11.96
CA GLU A 191 -26.09 8.91 -10.95
C GLU A 191 -26.39 7.53 -11.55
N ASP A 192 -27.13 7.50 -12.66
CA ASP A 192 -27.47 6.27 -13.39
C ASP A 192 -26.22 5.54 -13.90
N ALA A 193 -25.30 6.27 -14.55
CA ALA A 193 -24.04 5.71 -15.05
C ALA A 193 -23.17 5.15 -13.91
N GLY A 194 -23.09 5.89 -12.80
CA GLY A 194 -22.36 5.48 -11.60
C GLY A 194 -22.96 4.23 -10.97
N ASN A 195 -24.28 4.16 -10.79
CA ASN A 195 -24.97 2.98 -10.25
C ASN A 195 -24.76 1.74 -11.14
N GLN A 196 -24.92 1.89 -12.46
CA GLN A 196 -24.70 0.80 -13.42
C GLN A 196 -23.26 0.27 -13.37
N LEU A 197 -22.27 1.17 -13.35
CA LEU A 197 -20.86 0.80 -13.30
C LEU A 197 -20.52 0.14 -11.96
N LEU A 198 -21.01 0.70 -10.84
CA LEU A 198 -20.75 0.17 -9.51
C LEU A 198 -21.32 -1.24 -9.36
N GLU A 199 -22.54 -1.49 -9.83
CA GLU A 199 -23.14 -2.83 -9.83
C GLU A 199 -22.35 -3.80 -10.72
N THR A 200 -21.91 -3.37 -11.90
CA THR A 200 -21.06 -4.18 -12.79
C THR A 200 -19.75 -4.57 -12.11
N LEU A 201 -19.13 -3.65 -11.35
CA LEU A 201 -17.90 -3.91 -10.60
C LEU A 201 -18.13 -4.81 -9.39
N ARG A 202 -19.29 -4.69 -8.73
CA ARG A 202 -19.71 -5.55 -7.61
C ARG A 202 -19.84 -7.00 -8.05
N LEU A 203 -20.48 -7.23 -9.20
CA LEU A 203 -20.67 -8.57 -9.79
C LEU A 203 -19.36 -9.26 -10.21
N LYS A 204 -18.26 -8.52 -10.38
CA LYS A 204 -16.93 -9.11 -10.61
C LYS A 204 -16.35 -9.77 -9.35
N GLY A 205 -16.89 -9.47 -8.16
CA GLY A 205 -16.41 -10.00 -6.89
C GLY A 205 -14.96 -9.61 -6.58
N ILE A 206 -14.22 -10.53 -5.97
CA ILE A 206 -12.81 -10.33 -5.59
C ILE A 206 -11.94 -10.30 -6.86
N THR A 207 -11.27 -9.17 -7.09
CA THR A 207 -10.39 -8.95 -8.25
C THR A 207 -8.94 -8.74 -7.83
N GLN A 208 -8.03 -8.65 -8.81
CA GLN A 208 -6.60 -8.39 -8.57
C GLN A 208 -6.33 -7.14 -7.71
N ALA A 209 -7.24 -6.15 -7.75
CA ALA A 209 -7.08 -4.91 -6.98
C ALA A 209 -7.14 -5.13 -5.46
N TRP A 210 -7.73 -6.24 -5.01
CA TRP A 210 -7.90 -6.54 -3.59
C TRP A 210 -6.60 -7.04 -2.93
N GLY A 211 -5.57 -7.35 -3.73
CA GLY A 211 -4.23 -7.75 -3.29
C GLY A 211 -3.25 -6.60 -3.20
N ASP A 212 -3.75 -5.37 -3.38
CA ASP A 212 -2.99 -4.14 -3.22
C ASP A 212 -3.65 -3.28 -2.12
N PRO A 213 -3.00 -3.14 -0.95
CA PRO A 213 -3.55 -2.35 0.15
C PRO A 213 -3.69 -0.85 -0.18
N HIS A 214 -3.00 -0.32 -1.20
CA HIS A 214 -3.25 1.05 -1.65
C HIS A 214 -4.61 1.15 -2.31
N TYR A 215 -4.93 0.21 -3.22
CA TYR A 215 -6.22 0.20 -3.90
C TYR A 215 -7.37 -0.10 -2.96
N LEU A 216 -7.20 -1.02 -1.99
CA LEU A 216 -8.22 -1.29 -0.97
C LEU A 216 -8.62 -0.03 -0.20
N GLY A 217 -7.63 0.74 0.28
CA GLY A 217 -7.92 1.98 1.00
C GLY A 217 -8.67 3.01 0.15
N GLU A 218 -8.31 3.16 -1.13
CA GLU A 218 -9.02 4.04 -2.04
C GLU A 218 -10.45 3.57 -2.34
N ILE A 219 -10.65 2.26 -2.47
CA ILE A 219 -11.97 1.66 -2.66
C ILE A 219 -12.86 1.95 -1.45
N LEU A 220 -12.36 1.71 -0.23
CA LEU A 220 -13.08 1.98 1.01
C LEU A 220 -13.49 3.46 1.13
N ALA A 221 -12.53 4.37 0.95
CA ALA A 221 -12.80 5.81 0.99
C ALA A 221 -13.80 6.26 -0.08
N SER A 222 -13.84 5.57 -1.23
CA SER A 222 -14.78 5.88 -2.31
C SER A 222 -16.18 5.37 -2.01
N LEU A 223 -16.31 4.14 -1.50
CA LEU A 223 -17.60 3.59 -1.11
C LEU A 223 -18.25 4.42 0.01
N GLN A 224 -17.47 5.02 0.92
CA GLN A 224 -18.00 5.93 1.94
C GLN A 224 -18.71 7.18 1.37
N MET A 225 -18.46 7.55 0.10
CA MET A 225 -19.22 8.64 -0.53
C MET A 225 -20.68 8.26 -0.78
N VAL A 226 -20.95 6.98 -0.98
CA VAL A 226 -22.27 6.44 -1.33
C VAL A 226 -22.92 5.74 -0.15
N TYR A 227 -22.14 4.99 0.64
CA TYR A 227 -22.61 4.17 1.75
C TYR A 227 -22.00 4.67 3.06
N PRO A 228 -22.77 5.34 3.93
CA PRO A 228 -22.29 5.74 5.26
C PRO A 228 -21.81 4.55 6.10
N GLU A 229 -22.47 3.39 5.95
CA GLU A 229 -22.14 2.11 6.57
C GLU A 229 -21.86 1.09 5.48
N ILE A 230 -20.60 0.70 5.31
CA ILE A 230 -20.21 -0.26 4.27
C ILE A 230 -20.65 -1.67 4.67
N ALA A 231 -20.66 -1.98 5.98
CA ALA A 231 -20.98 -3.31 6.50
C ALA A 231 -22.42 -3.74 6.20
N SER A 232 -23.35 -2.79 6.07
CA SER A 232 -24.76 -3.04 5.73
C SER A 232 -25.11 -2.73 4.27
N SER A 233 -24.11 -2.42 3.44
CA SER A 233 -24.29 -2.08 2.02
C SER A 233 -24.28 -3.34 1.14
N PRO A 234 -24.58 -3.23 -0.17
CA PRO A 234 -24.35 -4.30 -1.14
C PRO A 234 -22.88 -4.76 -1.25
N TRP A 235 -21.95 -4.03 -0.60
CA TRP A 235 -20.52 -4.30 -0.53
C TRP A 235 -20.08 -4.92 0.80
N ASP A 236 -21.01 -5.50 1.58
CA ASP A 236 -20.73 -6.25 2.81
C ASP A 236 -19.64 -7.32 2.65
N PHE A 237 -19.55 -7.97 1.48
CA PHE A 237 -18.49 -8.93 1.16
C PHE A 237 -17.07 -8.31 1.17
N LEU A 238 -16.93 -7.03 0.79
CA LEU A 238 -15.69 -6.29 0.96
C LEU A 238 -15.42 -6.03 2.44
N TRP A 239 -16.45 -5.67 3.21
CA TRP A 239 -16.32 -5.47 4.65
C TRP A 239 -15.85 -6.75 5.35
N HIS A 240 -16.41 -7.91 5.02
CA HIS A 240 -15.96 -9.20 5.53
C HIS A 240 -14.51 -9.49 5.14
N TYR A 241 -14.12 -9.21 3.91
CA TYR A 241 -12.75 -9.41 3.46
C TYR A 241 -11.73 -8.57 4.24
N ILE A 242 -12.03 -7.31 4.55
CA ILE A 242 -11.10 -6.46 5.30
C ILE A 242 -10.99 -6.89 6.77
N LEU A 243 -12.08 -7.39 7.39
CA LEU A 243 -12.04 -7.98 8.73
C LEU A 243 -11.14 -9.22 8.79
N GLU A 244 -11.15 -10.01 7.72
CA GLU A 244 -10.34 -11.22 7.60
C GLU A 244 -8.87 -10.92 7.28
N THR A 245 -8.60 -9.90 6.46
CA THR A 245 -7.24 -9.59 5.95
C THR A 245 -6.52 -8.47 6.72
N TRP A 246 -7.08 -8.02 7.84
CA TRP A 246 -6.39 -7.17 8.81
C TRP A 246 -5.86 -7.98 9.98
N HIS A 247 -4.64 -7.67 10.41
CA HIS A 247 -4.03 -8.28 11.60
C HIS A 247 -3.67 -7.19 12.61
N SER A 248 -4.50 -7.09 13.66
CA SER A 248 -4.45 -6.07 14.70
C SER A 248 -3.08 -5.97 15.37
N SER A 249 -2.47 -7.12 15.69
CA SER A 249 -1.17 -7.15 16.39
C SER A 249 -0.05 -6.49 15.59
N THR A 250 -0.12 -6.48 14.26
CA THR A 250 0.85 -5.75 13.41
C THR A 250 0.27 -4.48 12.81
N ALA A 251 -1.02 -4.21 12.98
CA ALA A 251 -1.78 -3.19 12.25
C ALA A 251 -1.45 -3.18 10.75
N CYS A 252 -1.55 -4.35 10.09
CA CYS A 252 -1.16 -4.53 8.68
C CYS A 252 -2.19 -5.35 7.88
N TYR A 253 -2.20 -5.11 6.57
CA TYR A 253 -2.78 -6.03 5.59
C TYR A 253 -2.01 -7.36 5.51
N THR A 254 -2.75 -8.47 5.54
CA THR A 254 -2.22 -9.85 5.54
C THR A 254 -2.72 -10.72 4.39
N GLY A 255 -3.58 -10.20 3.51
CA GLY A 255 -4.10 -10.95 2.38
C GLY A 255 -3.09 -11.16 1.24
N PRO A 256 -3.56 -11.64 0.06
CA PRO A 256 -2.76 -11.84 -1.14
C PRO A 256 -1.86 -10.66 -1.49
N ALA A 257 -0.54 -10.87 -1.46
CA ALA A 257 0.44 -9.80 -1.59
C ALA A 257 0.82 -9.53 -3.05
N ARG A 258 -0.13 -9.02 -3.85
CA ARG A 258 0.12 -8.71 -5.27
C ARG A 258 1.00 -7.48 -5.47
N ARG A 259 0.80 -6.45 -4.66
CA ARG A 259 1.56 -5.21 -4.75
C ARG A 259 1.79 -4.61 -3.37
N VAL A 260 2.67 -5.24 -2.62
CA VAL A 260 3.08 -4.79 -1.28
C VAL A 260 4.54 -4.35 -1.34
N TYR A 261 4.77 -3.09 -0.97
CA TYR A 261 6.08 -2.46 -0.98
C TYR A 261 6.68 -2.38 0.43
N GLN A 262 7.98 -2.14 0.47
CA GLN A 262 8.76 -2.01 1.70
C GLN A 262 9.38 -0.60 1.77
N ALA A 263 9.25 0.03 2.94
CA ALA A 263 9.83 1.33 3.28
C ALA A 263 10.81 1.14 4.46
N GLU A 264 12.09 1.37 4.19
CA GLU A 264 13.19 1.02 5.09
C GLU A 264 13.05 -0.44 5.58
N PHE A 265 13.01 -0.64 6.89
CA PHE A 265 12.96 -1.95 7.55
C PHE A 265 11.54 -2.50 7.72
N GLN A 266 10.50 -1.83 7.20
CA GLN A 266 9.10 -2.23 7.45
C GLN A 266 8.23 -2.20 6.18
N PRO A 267 7.10 -2.93 6.14
CA PRO A 267 6.11 -2.77 5.08
C PRO A 267 5.66 -1.31 4.95
N GLN A 268 5.49 -0.83 3.72
CA GLN A 268 5.04 0.54 3.46
C GLN A 268 3.62 0.76 4.01
N GLY A 269 3.40 1.90 4.71
CA GLY A 269 2.07 2.32 5.13
C GLY A 269 1.17 2.74 3.94
N SER A 270 -0.14 2.45 4.00
CA SER A 270 -1.09 2.76 2.90
C SER A 270 -2.48 3.22 3.36
N LEU A 271 -3.34 3.61 2.36
CA LEU A 271 -4.81 3.90 2.43
C LEU A 271 -5.45 3.24 3.64
N TYR A 272 -5.31 1.94 3.49
CA TYR A 272 -5.90 0.89 4.26
C TYR A 272 -5.46 0.91 5.71
N ASP A 273 -4.18 1.17 5.98
CA ASP A 273 -3.67 1.17 7.35
C ASP A 273 -4.22 2.33 8.19
N LEU A 274 -4.37 3.53 7.60
CA LEU A 274 -4.99 4.66 8.30
C LEU A 274 -6.49 4.44 8.48
N TYR A 275 -7.14 3.90 7.44
CA TYR A 275 -8.55 3.62 7.45
C TYR A 275 -8.92 2.61 8.54
N LEU A 276 -8.17 1.50 8.63
CA LEU A 276 -8.40 0.49 9.66
C LEU A 276 -7.89 0.90 11.04
N GLY A 277 -6.84 1.70 11.12
CA GLY A 277 -6.41 2.29 12.39
C GLY A 277 -7.44 3.25 12.99
N TYR A 278 -8.25 3.92 12.16
CA TYR A 278 -9.39 4.70 12.63
C TYR A 278 -10.44 3.82 13.33
N PHE A 279 -10.74 2.66 12.77
CA PHE A 279 -11.70 1.71 13.34
C PHE A 279 -11.20 1.04 14.61
N GLU A 280 -9.94 0.63 14.66
CA GLU A 280 -9.32 0.04 15.85
C GLU A 280 -8.92 1.07 16.90
N THR A 281 -9.05 2.37 16.61
CA THR A 281 -8.56 3.48 17.46
C THR A 281 -7.07 3.35 17.79
N HIS A 282 -6.33 2.72 16.89
CA HIS A 282 -4.93 2.36 17.05
C HIS A 282 -4.22 2.39 15.70
N PHE A 283 -3.15 3.18 15.59
CA PHE A 283 -2.44 3.40 14.32
C PHE A 283 -1.07 2.74 14.30
N SER A 284 -0.74 2.20 13.14
CA SER A 284 0.63 1.87 12.76
C SER A 284 1.56 3.09 12.91
N GLN A 285 2.74 2.87 13.47
CA GLN A 285 3.82 3.87 13.51
C GLN A 285 4.84 3.67 12.37
N ARG A 286 4.53 2.81 11.40
CA ARG A 286 5.40 2.54 10.24
C ARG A 286 5.70 3.82 9.49
N GLN A 287 6.95 3.94 9.07
CA GLN A 287 7.36 5.08 8.26
C GLN A 287 6.63 5.10 6.91
N THR A 288 6.32 6.32 6.49
CA THR A 288 5.60 6.70 5.29
C THR A 288 6.52 7.59 4.46
N ASP A 289 7.70 7.07 4.12
CA ASP A 289 8.74 7.89 3.51
C ASP A 289 8.49 8.11 2.01
N GLY A 290 8.60 9.38 1.61
CA GLY A 290 8.65 9.84 0.21
C GLY A 290 7.30 10.15 -0.46
N TYR A 291 6.23 9.40 -0.18
CA TYR A 291 4.89 9.73 -0.67
C TYR A 291 4.07 10.39 0.44
N PRO A 292 3.32 11.47 0.18
CA PRO A 292 2.55 12.19 1.20
C PRO A 292 1.24 11.47 1.52
N TYR A 293 1.39 10.20 1.84
CA TYR A 293 0.33 9.23 2.03
C TYR A 293 -0.62 9.65 3.18
N GLU A 294 -0.09 10.32 4.21
CA GLU A 294 -0.87 10.87 5.32
C GLU A 294 -1.86 11.95 4.86
N LEU A 295 -1.65 12.60 3.71
CA LEU A 295 -2.66 13.50 3.15
C LEU A 295 -3.96 12.76 2.81
N LEU A 296 -3.87 11.49 2.40
CA LEU A 296 -5.05 10.69 2.03
C LEU A 296 -5.99 10.46 3.22
N ALA A 297 -5.53 10.59 4.47
CA ALA A 297 -6.40 10.53 5.63
C ALA A 297 -7.49 11.62 5.62
N SER A 298 -7.32 12.70 4.83
CA SER A 298 -8.36 13.69 4.61
C SER A 298 -9.63 13.12 3.97
N LEU A 299 -9.56 11.93 3.37
CA LEU A 299 -10.70 11.24 2.75
C LEU A 299 -11.50 10.36 3.72
N ILE A 300 -10.94 9.98 4.88
CA ILE A 300 -11.60 9.06 5.81
C ILE A 300 -12.77 9.78 6.49
N GLN A 301 -13.98 9.22 6.38
CA GLN A 301 -15.17 9.83 6.98
C GLN A 301 -15.61 9.11 8.27
N PRO A 302 -16.32 9.82 9.17
CA PRO A 302 -17.00 9.18 10.28
C PRO A 302 -17.87 8.02 9.79
N SER A 303 -17.85 6.93 10.55
CA SER A 303 -18.65 5.74 10.29
C SER A 303 -18.96 5.02 11.60
N GLU A 304 -20.21 4.59 11.70
CA GLU A 304 -20.74 3.80 12.81
C GLU A 304 -20.49 2.29 12.63
N ASP A 305 -19.87 1.86 11.51
CA ASP A 305 -19.56 0.45 11.26
C ASP A 305 -18.77 -0.14 12.44
N VAL A 306 -19.19 -1.33 12.89
CA VAL A 306 -18.48 -2.09 13.92
C VAL A 306 -17.38 -2.91 13.24
N PHE A 307 -16.14 -2.70 13.69
CA PHE A 307 -14.98 -3.38 13.14
C PHE A 307 -14.35 -4.28 14.20
N ILE A 308 -14.55 -5.59 14.05
CA ILE A 308 -13.98 -6.62 14.92
C ILE A 308 -13.21 -7.60 14.03
N PRO A 309 -11.90 -7.37 13.83
CA PRO A 309 -11.07 -8.24 13.01
C PRO A 309 -11.08 -9.67 13.56
N THR A 310 -11.08 -10.64 12.66
CA THR A 310 -10.97 -12.06 13.05
C THR A 310 -9.59 -12.28 13.66
N SER A 311 -9.45 -12.86 14.85
CA SER A 311 -8.12 -13.07 15.47
C SER A 311 -7.41 -14.33 14.97
N HIS A 312 -8.15 -15.44 14.84
CA HIS A 312 -7.62 -16.71 14.33
C HIS A 312 -8.38 -17.10 13.06
N LEU A 313 -7.66 -17.29 11.96
CA LEU A 313 -8.27 -17.59 10.67
C LEU A 313 -7.33 -18.43 9.81
N THR A 314 -7.84 -19.53 9.27
CA THR A 314 -7.26 -20.18 8.08
C THR A 314 -8.24 -19.99 6.94
N LYS A 315 -7.82 -19.33 5.88
CA LYS A 315 -8.64 -19.07 4.70
C LYS A 315 -7.89 -19.45 3.44
N ASN A 316 -8.59 -20.04 2.51
CA ASN A 316 -8.11 -20.26 1.15
C ASN A 316 -9.18 -19.79 0.16
N GLY A 317 -8.78 -19.60 -1.08
CA GLY A 317 -9.71 -19.22 -2.12
C GLY A 317 -9.03 -19.00 -3.46
N LEU A 318 -9.82 -18.48 -4.39
CA LEU A 318 -9.36 -18.06 -5.69
C LEU A 318 -9.32 -16.54 -5.76
N PHE A 319 -8.22 -16.03 -6.29
CA PHE A 319 -7.95 -14.63 -6.50
C PHE A 319 -7.55 -14.43 -7.96
N HIS A 320 -8.51 -14.05 -8.80
CA HIS A 320 -8.29 -13.96 -10.26
C HIS A 320 -7.63 -15.23 -10.83
N GLN A 321 -8.27 -16.39 -10.60
CA GLN A 321 -7.79 -17.72 -10.99
C GLN A 321 -6.54 -18.24 -10.26
N GLN A 322 -5.92 -17.45 -9.40
CA GLN A 322 -4.82 -17.89 -8.57
C GLN A 322 -5.33 -18.44 -7.25
N HIS A 323 -4.79 -19.58 -6.83
CA HIS A 323 -4.98 -20.06 -5.48
C HIS A 323 -4.21 -19.18 -4.52
N TRP A 324 -4.87 -18.82 -3.43
CA TRP A 324 -4.22 -18.17 -2.30
C TRP A 324 -4.66 -18.84 -1.03
N MET A 325 -3.82 -18.70 -0.02
CA MET A 325 -4.15 -19.13 1.31
C MET A 325 -3.51 -18.22 2.34
N MET A 326 -4.16 -18.09 3.48
CA MET A 326 -3.71 -17.24 4.57
C MET A 326 -4.00 -17.93 5.88
N VAL A 327 -3.03 -17.84 6.78
CA VAL A 327 -3.20 -18.22 8.18
C VAL A 327 -2.90 -17.00 9.03
N LYS A 328 -3.79 -16.73 9.98
CA LYS A 328 -3.68 -15.64 10.92
C LYS A 328 -3.80 -16.20 12.33
N GLU A 329 -2.79 -15.93 13.12
CA GLU A 329 -2.71 -16.22 14.54
C GLU A 329 -2.54 -14.89 15.29
N GLU A 330 -2.54 -14.93 16.62
CA GLU A 330 -2.44 -13.71 17.44
C GLU A 330 -1.12 -12.95 17.24
N ASN A 331 0.01 -13.66 17.10
CA ASN A 331 1.34 -13.06 17.09
C ASN A 331 1.99 -13.03 15.70
N TYR A 332 1.45 -13.77 14.75
CA TYR A 332 1.97 -13.87 13.40
C TYR A 332 0.88 -14.21 12.41
N THR A 333 1.17 -13.97 11.14
CA THR A 333 0.31 -14.34 10.03
C THR A 333 1.19 -14.65 8.82
N TYR A 334 0.72 -15.52 7.94
CA TYR A 334 1.33 -15.69 6.64
C TYR A 334 0.29 -15.84 5.54
N CYS A 335 0.68 -15.41 4.35
CA CYS A 335 -0.10 -15.57 3.14
C CYS A 335 0.77 -16.20 2.06
N PHE A 336 0.19 -17.14 1.34
CA PHE A 336 0.70 -17.65 0.08
C PHE A 336 -0.22 -17.21 -1.05
N LEU A 337 0.39 -16.86 -2.18
CA LEU A 337 -0.28 -16.56 -3.43
C LEU A 337 0.43 -17.33 -4.54
N GLU A 338 -0.32 -18.17 -5.26
CA GLU A 338 0.17 -18.91 -6.44
C GLU A 338 0.80 -17.96 -7.45
N LYS A 339 1.74 -18.42 -8.29
CA LYS A 339 2.38 -17.58 -9.30
C LYS A 339 1.40 -17.16 -10.41
N ASP A 340 1.37 -15.87 -10.77
CA ASP A 340 0.63 -15.38 -11.93
C ASP A 340 1.52 -15.47 -13.17
N LYS A 341 1.28 -16.47 -14.02
CA LYS A 341 2.07 -16.67 -15.26
C LYS A 341 1.87 -15.54 -16.29
N ALA A 342 0.83 -14.73 -16.12
CA ALA A 342 0.51 -13.59 -16.98
C ALA A 342 0.87 -12.25 -16.34
N LEU A 343 1.59 -12.24 -15.21
CA LEU A 343 1.99 -10.99 -14.56
C LEU A 343 2.92 -10.18 -15.45
N ASP A 344 2.64 -8.89 -15.56
CA ASP A 344 3.54 -7.97 -16.25
C ASP A 344 4.84 -7.83 -15.42
N PRO A 345 6.04 -7.95 -16.04
CA PRO A 345 7.32 -7.82 -15.34
C PRO A 345 7.47 -6.54 -14.50
N SER A 346 6.81 -5.44 -14.88
CA SER A 346 6.81 -4.20 -14.12
C SER A 346 6.12 -4.32 -12.75
N GLN A 347 5.24 -5.31 -12.58
CA GLN A 347 4.49 -5.56 -11.34
C GLN A 347 5.21 -6.53 -10.39
N HIS A 348 6.28 -7.21 -10.82
CA HIS A 348 6.98 -8.22 -10.02
C HIS A 348 7.57 -7.66 -8.73
N LYS A 349 7.94 -6.38 -8.69
CA LYS A 349 8.61 -5.77 -7.53
C LYS A 349 7.81 -5.90 -6.24
N GLY A 350 6.49 -5.68 -6.30
CA GLY A 350 5.60 -5.76 -5.13
C GLY A 350 4.93 -7.12 -4.94
N TYR A 351 5.28 -8.10 -5.78
CA TYR A 351 4.64 -9.40 -5.81
C TYR A 351 5.37 -10.36 -4.87
N HIS A 352 4.67 -10.87 -3.86
CA HIS A 352 5.22 -11.84 -2.91
C HIS A 352 4.42 -13.14 -2.97
N LEU A 353 5.09 -14.22 -3.35
CA LEU A 353 4.49 -15.56 -3.43
C LEU A 353 4.23 -16.14 -2.05
N PHE A 354 5.12 -15.85 -1.11
CA PHE A 354 4.94 -16.14 0.31
C PHE A 354 5.32 -14.90 1.13
N ARG A 355 4.52 -14.58 2.13
CA ARG A 355 4.76 -13.45 3.04
C ARG A 355 4.32 -13.83 4.43
N LEU A 356 5.24 -13.83 5.38
CA LEU A 356 4.99 -14.00 6.80
C LEU A 356 5.28 -12.69 7.53
N LEU A 357 4.39 -12.27 8.43
CA LEU A 357 4.49 -11.04 9.23
C LEU A 357 4.35 -11.35 10.71
N TRP A 358 5.06 -10.58 11.53
CA TRP A 358 4.98 -10.59 12.99
C TRP A 358 5.44 -9.25 13.54
N GLY A 359 5.37 -9.09 14.86
CA GLY A 359 5.84 -7.89 15.54
C GLY A 359 4.69 -7.10 16.16
N ALA A 360 4.84 -5.78 16.13
CA ALA A 360 3.91 -4.85 16.76
C ALA A 360 3.55 -3.71 15.80
N PRO A 361 2.53 -2.91 16.09
CA PRO A 361 2.17 -1.75 15.26
C PRO A 361 3.25 -0.66 15.24
N SER A 362 4.14 -0.66 16.25
CA SER A 362 5.33 0.20 16.28
C SER A 362 6.47 -0.30 15.37
N HIS A 363 6.54 -1.61 15.14
CA HIS A 363 7.54 -2.21 14.27
C HIS A 363 7.07 -3.57 13.74
N VAL A 364 6.83 -3.64 12.42
CA VAL A 364 6.37 -4.85 11.75
C VAL A 364 7.52 -5.50 11.00
N HIS A 365 7.75 -6.77 11.33
CA HIS A 365 8.73 -7.62 10.66
C HIS A 365 8.07 -8.44 9.55
N SER A 366 8.88 -8.84 8.58
CA SER A 366 8.43 -9.57 7.41
C SER A 366 9.49 -10.52 6.86
N PHE A 367 9.07 -11.76 6.59
CA PHE A 367 9.83 -12.78 5.89
C PHE A 367 9.10 -13.12 4.59
N VAL A 368 9.74 -12.87 3.45
CA VAL A 368 9.06 -12.95 2.14
C VAL A 368 9.85 -13.80 1.15
N PHE A 369 9.11 -14.49 0.29
CA PHE A 369 9.62 -15.13 -0.91
C PHE A 369 9.11 -14.38 -2.14
N GLN A 370 10.05 -13.93 -2.98
CA GLN A 370 9.71 -13.25 -4.24
C GLN A 370 10.09 -14.11 -5.43
N GLU A 371 9.37 -13.90 -6.54
CA GLU A 371 9.56 -14.64 -7.77
C GLU A 371 10.98 -14.45 -8.36
N THR A 372 11.52 -15.54 -8.91
CA THR A 372 12.77 -15.56 -9.69
C THR A 372 12.51 -16.04 -11.11
N LYS A 373 13.42 -15.74 -12.04
CA LYS A 373 13.26 -16.07 -13.46
C LYS A 373 13.09 -17.58 -13.72
N SER A 374 13.80 -18.42 -12.97
CA SER A 374 13.79 -19.87 -13.16
C SER A 374 12.62 -20.59 -12.48
N LEU A 375 11.88 -19.89 -11.61
CA LEU A 375 10.75 -20.49 -10.91
C LEU A 375 9.60 -20.71 -11.89
N ALA A 376 9.33 -21.94 -12.27
CA ALA A 376 8.22 -22.28 -13.16
C ALA A 376 6.89 -22.30 -12.41
N ASP A 377 6.90 -22.87 -11.20
CA ASP A 377 5.72 -23.01 -10.36
C ASP A 377 6.05 -23.08 -8.87
N ILE A 378 5.04 -22.83 -8.04
CA ILE A 378 5.12 -22.98 -6.58
C ILE A 378 3.78 -23.47 -6.04
N VAL A 379 3.82 -24.45 -5.14
CA VAL A 379 2.66 -24.93 -4.38
C VAL A 379 2.94 -24.77 -2.89
N CYS A 380 1.94 -24.30 -2.15
CA CYS A 380 2.01 -24.22 -0.69
C CYS A 380 1.11 -25.29 -0.06
N ILE A 381 1.69 -26.07 0.85
CA ILE A 381 0.97 -27.00 1.71
C ILE A 381 1.16 -26.50 3.14
N ALA A 382 0.13 -25.84 3.66
CA ALA A 382 0.16 -25.38 5.04
C ALA A 382 -0.37 -26.42 6.00
N GLN A 383 0.38 -26.61 7.08
CA GLN A 383 -0.03 -27.35 8.25
C GLN A 383 0.02 -26.40 9.46
N LYS A 384 -0.52 -26.85 10.61
CA LYS A 384 -0.76 -25.96 11.75
C LYS A 384 0.52 -25.32 12.34
N GLU A 385 1.65 -26.01 12.22
CA GLU A 385 2.93 -25.60 12.83
C GLU A 385 4.05 -25.42 11.80
N HIS A 386 3.79 -25.78 10.54
CA HIS A 386 4.79 -25.71 9.47
C HIS A 386 4.15 -25.37 8.13
N VAL A 387 4.93 -24.68 7.30
CA VAL A 387 4.59 -24.35 5.91
C VAL A 387 5.54 -25.10 4.99
N GLU A 388 5.00 -25.85 4.04
CA GLU A 388 5.80 -26.46 2.97
C GLU A 388 5.60 -25.67 1.67
N LEU A 389 6.68 -25.20 1.07
CA LEU A 389 6.69 -24.62 -0.26
C LEU A 389 7.38 -25.57 -1.23
N ASP A 390 6.63 -26.13 -2.17
CA ASP A 390 7.16 -26.95 -3.26
C ASP A 390 7.46 -26.07 -4.47
N LEU A 391 8.75 -25.84 -4.72
CA LEU A 391 9.27 -25.01 -5.81
C LEU A 391 9.62 -25.88 -7.01
N ILE A 392 9.10 -25.55 -8.18
CA ILE A 392 9.46 -26.18 -9.45
C ILE A 392 10.33 -25.21 -10.22
N LEU A 393 11.60 -25.57 -10.44
CA LEU A 393 12.52 -24.81 -11.28
C LEU A 393 12.58 -25.47 -12.66
N GLU A 394 12.43 -24.68 -13.73
CA GLU A 394 12.56 -25.16 -15.12
C GLU A 394 13.50 -24.27 -15.92
N GLY A 395 14.03 -24.82 -17.01
CA GLY A 395 15.00 -24.16 -17.88
C GLY A 395 16.46 -24.37 -17.45
N PRO A 396 17.41 -23.87 -18.26
CA PRO A 396 18.83 -24.04 -17.97
C PRO A 396 19.19 -23.37 -16.64
N PRO A 397 20.19 -23.90 -15.90
CA PRO A 397 20.70 -23.21 -14.72
C PRO A 397 21.14 -21.79 -15.10
N PRO A 398 20.91 -20.78 -14.23
CA PRO A 398 21.37 -19.42 -14.48
C PRO A 398 22.88 -19.42 -14.78
N GLU A 399 23.31 -18.66 -15.79
CA GLU A 399 24.74 -18.48 -16.06
C GLU A 399 25.40 -17.79 -14.86
N ASP A 400 26.51 -18.36 -14.38
CA ASP A 400 27.31 -17.75 -13.33
C ASP A 400 28.07 -16.55 -13.87
N ASN A 401 27.43 -15.38 -13.80
CA ASN A 401 28.03 -14.12 -14.21
C ASN A 401 28.83 -13.45 -13.08
N GLY A 402 29.09 -14.15 -11.97
CA GLY A 402 29.75 -13.60 -10.78
C GLY A 402 28.83 -12.75 -9.88
N ASP A 403 27.63 -12.40 -10.35
CA ASP A 403 26.59 -11.81 -9.52
C ASP A 403 25.98 -12.87 -8.61
N LEU A 404 25.80 -12.54 -7.32
CA LEU A 404 25.16 -13.40 -6.31
C LEU A 404 23.62 -13.47 -6.50
N GLU A 405 23.15 -13.49 -7.75
CA GLU A 405 21.73 -13.67 -8.04
C GLU A 405 21.32 -15.11 -7.69
N GLY A 406 20.67 -15.27 -6.54
CA GLY A 406 20.10 -16.55 -6.13
C GLY A 406 18.97 -16.98 -7.07
N GLU A 407 18.86 -18.28 -7.31
CA GLU A 407 17.73 -18.88 -8.03
C GLU A 407 16.48 -18.98 -7.15
N ILE A 408 16.67 -19.04 -5.83
CA ILE A 408 15.61 -18.92 -4.82
C ILE A 408 16.05 -17.84 -3.84
N ASN A 409 15.19 -16.84 -3.59
CA ASN A 409 15.52 -15.72 -2.70
C ASN A 409 14.41 -15.49 -1.68
N PHE A 410 14.76 -15.63 -0.40
CA PHE A 410 13.96 -15.11 0.70
C PHE A 410 14.59 -13.86 1.28
N PHE A 411 13.76 -12.97 1.81
CA PHE A 411 14.20 -11.73 2.43
C PHE A 411 13.57 -11.60 3.81
N VAL A 412 14.36 -11.15 4.79
CA VAL A 412 13.92 -10.79 6.12
C VAL A 412 14.45 -9.40 6.47
N ASP A 413 13.62 -8.54 7.05
CA ASP A 413 14.05 -7.20 7.46
C ASP A 413 15.15 -7.27 8.53
N LEU A 414 16.13 -6.40 8.42
CA LEU A 414 17.20 -6.25 9.40
C LEU A 414 16.68 -5.47 10.61
N HIS A 415 16.88 -6.02 11.81
CA HIS A 415 16.59 -5.33 13.05
C HIS A 415 17.50 -5.79 14.18
N GLU A 416 17.57 -4.99 15.24
CA GLU A 416 18.31 -5.31 16.45
C GLU A 416 17.67 -6.53 17.13
N GLY A 417 18.41 -7.63 17.19
CA GLY A 417 17.95 -8.90 17.78
C GLY A 417 17.75 -10.03 16.77
N LEU A 418 17.69 -9.74 15.47
CA LEU A 418 17.67 -10.79 14.46
C LEU A 418 19.00 -11.54 14.42
N LYS A 419 18.95 -12.86 14.57
CA LYS A 419 20.09 -13.76 14.36
C LYS A 419 19.72 -14.80 13.32
N VAL A 420 20.57 -14.92 12.31
CA VAL A 420 20.51 -16.01 11.34
C VAL A 420 21.61 -17.01 11.66
N LEU A 421 21.23 -18.27 11.90
CA LEU A 421 22.15 -19.35 12.25
C LEU A 421 22.01 -20.49 11.24
N VAL A 422 23.12 -21.18 10.96
CA VAL A 422 23.18 -22.41 10.18
C VAL A 422 23.58 -23.51 11.15
N ASP A 423 22.71 -24.51 11.36
CA ASP A 423 22.89 -25.59 12.33
C ASP A 423 23.25 -25.06 13.74
N ASN A 424 22.56 -24.01 14.18
CA ASN A 424 22.78 -23.28 15.44
C ASN A 424 24.11 -22.50 15.55
N VAL A 425 24.88 -22.39 14.46
CA VAL A 425 26.15 -21.64 14.44
C VAL A 425 26.01 -20.42 13.52
N PRO A 426 26.56 -19.25 13.88
CA PRO A 426 26.64 -18.12 12.95
C PRO A 426 27.48 -18.48 11.73
N ALA A 427 26.88 -18.43 10.54
CA ALA A 427 27.56 -18.64 9.28
C ALA A 427 26.94 -17.74 8.20
N THR A 428 27.66 -17.55 7.09
CA THR A 428 27.19 -16.76 5.94
C THR A 428 26.89 -17.60 4.71
N THR A 429 27.09 -18.92 4.82
CA THR A 429 26.93 -19.90 3.75
C THR A 429 26.39 -21.20 4.31
N PHE A 430 25.64 -21.93 3.50
CA PHE A 430 25.03 -23.21 3.90
C PHE A 430 24.81 -24.12 2.69
N GLN A 431 24.67 -25.41 2.94
CA GLN A 431 24.18 -26.42 2.00
C GLN A 431 22.69 -26.62 2.23
N ILE A 432 21.97 -27.18 1.25
CA ILE A 432 20.51 -27.34 1.34
C ILE A 432 20.09 -28.22 2.52
N GLU A 433 20.93 -29.19 2.91
CA GLU A 433 20.70 -30.09 4.02
C GLU A 433 20.81 -29.41 5.39
N ASN A 434 21.48 -28.26 5.48
CA ASN A 434 21.60 -27.52 6.73
C ASN A 434 20.27 -26.90 7.13
N THR A 435 20.06 -26.78 8.44
CA THR A 435 18.90 -26.09 9.00
C THR A 435 19.25 -24.63 9.28
N LEU A 436 18.52 -23.71 8.65
CA LEU A 436 18.60 -22.30 8.98
C LEU A 436 17.67 -22.00 10.15
N GLN A 437 18.13 -21.16 11.08
CA GLN A 437 17.28 -20.61 12.13
C GLN A 437 17.30 -19.09 12.06
N LEU A 438 16.10 -18.49 11.95
CA LEU A 438 15.89 -17.06 12.12
C LEU A 438 15.34 -16.84 13.53
N LYS A 439 16.13 -16.26 14.41
CA LYS A 439 15.73 -15.95 15.79
C LYS A 439 15.55 -14.45 15.94
N SER A 440 14.33 -14.02 16.21
CA SER A 440 14.01 -12.68 16.70
C SER A 440 13.45 -12.77 18.12
N PRO A 441 13.35 -11.64 18.87
CA PRO A 441 12.76 -11.66 20.20
C PRO A 441 11.30 -12.14 20.26
N LEU A 442 10.56 -12.00 19.16
CA LEU A 442 9.11 -12.24 19.10
C LEU A 442 8.72 -13.49 18.30
N LEU A 443 9.64 -14.01 17.49
CA LEU A 443 9.39 -15.15 16.61
C LEU A 443 10.69 -15.87 16.29
N SER A 444 10.65 -17.21 16.29
CA SER A 444 11.73 -18.04 15.76
C SER A 444 11.22 -18.88 14.59
N LEU A 445 12.01 -18.97 13.53
CA LEU A 445 11.72 -19.80 12.35
C LEU A 445 12.83 -20.83 12.17
N SER A 446 12.46 -22.05 11.82
CA SER A 446 13.38 -23.07 11.29
C SER A 446 13.10 -23.24 9.81
N ILE A 447 14.12 -23.18 8.97
CA ILE A 447 13.98 -23.31 7.52
C ILE A 447 14.92 -24.39 7.01
N GLN A 448 14.38 -25.35 6.26
CA GLN A 448 15.15 -26.42 5.64
C GLN A 448 14.81 -26.53 4.15
N PHE A 449 15.83 -26.81 3.33
CA PHE A 449 15.66 -27.02 1.89
C PHE A 449 15.91 -28.48 1.55
N GLN A 450 15.13 -29.06 0.65
CA GLN A 450 15.26 -30.47 0.27
C GLN A 450 15.12 -30.60 -1.24
N LEU A 451 16.11 -31.23 -1.88
CA LEU A 451 15.99 -31.63 -3.29
C LEU A 451 15.10 -32.88 -3.37
N MET A 452 13.90 -32.71 -3.90
CA MET A 452 12.90 -33.79 -4.00
C MET A 452 13.01 -34.56 -5.31
N GLU A 453 13.25 -33.85 -6.41
CA GLU A 453 13.33 -34.43 -7.76
C GLU A 453 14.38 -33.69 -8.60
N GLY A 454 15.05 -34.41 -9.49
CA GLY A 454 16.14 -33.91 -10.33
C GLY A 454 17.52 -34.14 -9.70
N GLU A 455 18.54 -33.57 -10.32
CA GLU A 455 19.92 -33.64 -9.84
C GLU A 455 20.49 -32.22 -9.78
N GLY A 456 21.30 -31.92 -8.79
CA GLY A 456 21.97 -30.62 -8.72
C GLY A 456 22.85 -30.43 -7.50
N SER A 457 23.67 -29.39 -7.56
CA SER A 457 24.46 -28.90 -6.44
C SER A 457 24.04 -27.47 -6.19
N PHE A 458 23.48 -27.25 -5.02
CA PHE A 458 22.95 -25.97 -4.57
C PHE A 458 23.78 -25.48 -3.40
N PHE A 459 23.97 -24.17 -3.33
CA PHE A 459 24.73 -23.54 -2.28
C PHE A 459 24.03 -22.27 -1.82
N GLY A 460 23.77 -22.21 -0.53
CA GLY A 460 23.09 -21.13 0.14
C GLY A 460 24.05 -20.04 0.60
N HIS A 461 23.61 -18.79 0.49
CA HIS A 461 24.30 -17.60 0.95
C HIS A 461 23.38 -16.75 1.82
N LEU A 462 23.95 -16.19 2.88
CA LEU A 462 23.32 -15.18 3.72
C LEU A 462 24.06 -13.87 3.48
N LEU A 463 23.39 -12.92 2.83
CA LEU A 463 23.98 -11.64 2.45
C LEU A 463 23.04 -10.49 2.82
N ARG A 464 23.59 -9.28 2.87
CA ARG A 464 22.77 -8.07 2.95
C ARG A 464 22.35 -7.70 1.54
N GLY A 465 21.05 -7.57 1.32
CA GLY A 465 20.52 -7.32 -0.01
C GLY A 465 19.05 -6.99 0.10
N ASN A 466 18.63 -5.92 -0.58
CA ASN A 466 17.25 -5.45 -0.51
C ASN A 466 16.33 -6.31 -1.36
N ARG A 467 15.13 -6.56 -0.85
CA ARG A 467 14.05 -7.13 -1.66
C ARG A 467 13.69 -6.19 -2.83
N PRO A 468 13.31 -6.72 -4.02
CA PRO A 468 12.77 -5.95 -5.13
C PRO A 468 11.67 -4.93 -4.78
N ALA A 469 10.90 -5.20 -3.71
CA ALA A 469 9.82 -4.34 -3.22
C ALA A 469 10.29 -3.07 -2.49
N GLN A 470 11.60 -2.87 -2.29
CA GLN A 470 12.15 -1.73 -1.57
C GLN A 470 12.05 -0.44 -2.39
N ILE A 471 11.31 0.56 -1.90
CA ILE A 471 11.02 1.79 -2.67
C ILE A 471 12.03 2.93 -2.42
N LEU A 472 12.76 2.88 -1.32
CA LEU A 472 13.65 3.97 -0.86
C LEU A 472 15.10 3.85 -1.33
N ASN A 473 15.43 2.83 -2.14
CA ASN A 473 16.80 2.63 -2.65
C ASN A 473 17.12 3.58 -3.83
N LYS A 474 16.95 4.89 -3.63
CA LYS A 474 17.22 5.93 -4.61
C LYS A 474 18.02 7.06 -3.96
N GLY A 475 18.67 7.88 -4.78
CA GLY A 475 19.43 9.04 -4.31
C GLY A 475 20.50 8.63 -3.28
N ALA A 476 20.51 9.30 -2.13
CA ALA A 476 21.46 9.05 -1.05
C ALA A 476 21.31 7.66 -0.40
N GLN A 477 20.10 7.10 -0.38
CA GLN A 477 19.79 5.80 0.24
C GLN A 477 20.04 4.60 -0.69
N ARG A 478 20.54 4.82 -1.92
CA ARG A 478 20.73 3.75 -2.92
C ARG A 478 21.69 2.63 -2.51
N TYR A 479 22.51 2.86 -1.48
CA TYR A 479 23.50 1.90 -0.97
C TYR A 479 23.13 1.32 0.39
N GLU A 480 21.99 1.72 0.97
CA GLU A 480 21.51 1.16 2.22
C GLU A 480 20.93 -0.23 1.98
N ALA A 481 21.14 -1.14 2.92
CA ALA A 481 20.57 -2.48 2.91
C ALA A 481 19.66 -2.63 4.13
N TYR A 482 18.39 -2.88 3.88
CA TYR A 482 17.33 -3.00 4.88
C TYR A 482 16.95 -4.46 5.16
N ASP A 483 17.43 -5.38 4.34
CA ASP A 483 17.11 -6.81 4.41
C ASP A 483 18.36 -7.69 4.50
N SER A 484 18.20 -8.81 5.18
CA SER A 484 19.01 -10.01 5.02
C SER A 484 18.38 -10.88 3.95
N GLN A 485 19.14 -11.19 2.92
CA GLN A 485 18.76 -12.08 1.83
C GLN A 485 19.32 -13.48 2.10
N ILE A 486 18.42 -14.47 2.08
CA ILE A 486 18.73 -15.89 2.04
C ILE A 486 18.62 -16.32 0.58
N ALA A 487 19.77 -16.42 -0.09
CA ALA A 487 19.86 -16.77 -1.49
C ALA A 487 20.33 -18.21 -1.65
N ILE A 488 19.59 -19.04 -2.40
CA ILE A 488 20.10 -20.33 -2.87
C ILE A 488 20.54 -20.18 -4.29
N ARG A 489 21.82 -20.43 -4.51
CA ARG A 489 22.45 -20.41 -5.81
C ARG A 489 22.66 -21.82 -6.31
N THR A 490 22.43 -22.00 -7.59
CA THR A 490 22.68 -23.25 -8.28
C THR A 490 24.09 -23.24 -8.85
N ILE A 491 24.88 -24.27 -8.54
CA ILE A 491 26.20 -24.50 -9.16
C ILE A 491 26.01 -25.30 -10.45
N LYS A 492 25.20 -26.36 -10.38
CA LYS A 492 24.76 -27.18 -11.50
C LYS A 492 23.43 -27.82 -11.15
N ARG A 493 22.51 -27.98 -12.10
CA ARG A 493 21.29 -28.78 -11.91
C ARG A 493 20.74 -29.28 -13.24
N SER A 494 19.89 -30.28 -13.19
CA SER A 494 19.03 -30.70 -14.29
C SER A 494 18.08 -29.56 -14.69
N GLU A 495 17.66 -29.52 -15.97
CA GLU A 495 16.77 -28.46 -16.49
C GLU A 495 15.49 -28.32 -15.68
N LYS A 496 14.96 -29.44 -15.19
CA LYS A 496 13.85 -29.48 -14.24
C LYS A 496 14.33 -30.02 -12.90
N CYS A 497 14.00 -29.32 -11.83
CA CYS A 497 14.19 -29.83 -10.47
C CYS A 497 13.06 -29.35 -9.55
N ARG A 498 12.83 -30.11 -8.48
CA ARG A 498 11.84 -29.80 -7.45
C ARG A 498 12.55 -29.62 -6.11
N ILE A 499 12.42 -28.44 -5.53
CA ILE A 499 12.98 -28.11 -4.22
C ILE A 499 11.82 -27.87 -3.27
N LYS A 500 11.80 -28.61 -2.15
CA LYS A 500 10.90 -28.36 -1.05
C LYS A 500 11.56 -27.42 -0.04
N VAL A 501 10.81 -26.42 0.43
CA VAL A 501 11.19 -25.57 1.56
C VAL A 501 10.25 -25.87 2.72
N LEU A 502 10.80 -26.32 3.84
CA LEU A 502 10.08 -26.51 5.09
C LEU A 502 10.33 -25.30 5.98
N ILE A 503 9.28 -24.63 6.43
CA ILE A 503 9.34 -23.47 7.32
C ILE A 503 8.53 -23.79 8.58
N ASP A 504 9.21 -24.10 9.67
CA ASP A 504 8.57 -24.30 10.97
C ASP A 504 8.52 -22.99 11.75
N ILE A 505 7.34 -22.67 12.27
CA ILE A 505 7.13 -21.48 13.10
C ILE A 505 7.21 -21.90 14.56
N LEU A 506 8.37 -21.63 15.17
CA LEU A 506 8.68 -22.05 16.54
C LEU A 506 8.10 -21.04 17.53
N LYS A 507 7.25 -21.53 18.44
CA LYS A 507 6.61 -20.74 19.50
C LYS A 507 7.52 -20.53 20.70
#